data_AF-A0A7S3BCX4-F1
#
_entry.id   AF-A0A7S3BCX4-F1
#
_cell.length_a   1.000
_cell.length_b   1.000
_cell.length_c   1.000
_cell.angle_alpha   90.00
_cell.angle_beta   90.00
_cell.angle_gamma   90.00
#
_symmetry.space_group_name_H-M   'P 1'
#
loop_
_entity.id
_entity.type
_entity.pdbx_description
1 polymer ?
#
loop_
_entity_poly.entity_id
_entity_poly.type
_entity_poly.pdbx_seq_one_letter_code
_entity_poly.pdbx_strand_id
1 'polypeptide(L)'
;EERLLVPMLVTGLKQWHLRKGCTFYTREQFERVASSVPDASDVLALFGEIDCREGLGAAVKRGIYESVEKASEEVTKIYTRELGTLTMARKLRILVHDVAPVLAPCRETVATFNAVLARAVAAARAPRLQLVAVGGAMLDSESGELLQELNFDQTHLHPCYVE
;
A
#
# COMPACT_ATOMS: atom_id res chain seq x y z
N GLU A 1 24.84 5.83 -8.26
CA GLU A 1 24.91 6.52 -6.96
C GLU A 1 24.58 5.49 -5.89
N GLU A 2 25.36 5.44 -4.81
CA GLU A 2 25.13 4.51 -3.70
C GLU A 2 23.97 5.05 -2.84
N ARG A 3 23.03 4.18 -2.47
CA ARG A 3 21.83 4.57 -1.71
C ARG A 3 21.76 3.78 -0.42
N LEU A 4 21.47 4.46 0.68
CA LEU A 4 21.22 3.83 1.98
C LEU A 4 19.72 3.50 2.11
N LEU A 5 19.40 2.22 2.28
CA LEU A 5 18.05 1.77 2.61
C LEU A 5 17.84 1.83 4.12
N VAL A 6 16.88 2.65 4.58
CA VAL A 6 16.51 2.77 6.00
C VAL A 6 15.07 2.28 6.19
N PRO A 7 14.86 1.09 6.80
CA PRO A 7 13.53 0.59 7.09
C PRO A 7 12.80 1.50 8.08
N MET A 8 11.56 1.85 7.76
CA MET A 8 10.70 2.68 8.61
C MET A 8 9.36 1.98 8.83
N LEU A 9 9.13 1.50 10.05
CA LEU A 9 7.97 0.66 10.37
C LEU A 9 6.79 1.48 10.89
N VAL A 10 5.62 1.29 10.29
CA VAL A 10 4.32 1.72 10.84
C VAL A 10 3.44 0.48 11.02
N THR A 11 3.25 0.07 12.26
CA THR A 11 2.58 -1.21 12.58
C THR A 11 1.07 -1.06 12.51
N GLY A 12 0.40 -1.98 11.82
CA GLY A 12 -1.06 -2.07 11.81
C GLY A 12 -1.77 -0.95 11.00
N LEU A 13 -1.03 -0.16 10.22
CA LEU A 13 -1.62 0.90 9.43
C LEU A 13 -2.50 0.32 8.32
N LYS A 14 -3.80 0.61 8.39
CA LYS A 14 -4.71 0.57 7.24
C LYS A 14 -4.70 1.94 6.58
N GLN A 15 -4.77 1.98 5.25
CA GLN A 15 -4.90 3.24 4.52
C GLN A 15 -6.13 4.05 4.98
N TRP A 16 -7.22 3.38 5.42
CA TRP A 16 -8.37 4.03 6.06
C TRP A 16 -8.04 4.88 7.28
N HIS A 17 -7.00 4.54 8.04
CA HIS A 17 -6.62 5.29 9.25
C HIS A 17 -6.10 6.69 8.90
N LEU A 18 -5.72 6.93 7.64
CA LEU A 18 -5.24 8.22 7.16
C LEU A 18 -6.39 9.19 6.81
N ARG A 19 -7.66 8.76 6.87
CA ARG A 19 -8.82 9.63 6.59
C ARG A 19 -8.88 10.80 7.56
N LYS A 20 -9.31 11.97 7.06
CA LYS A 20 -9.48 13.18 7.86
C LYS A 20 -10.33 12.90 9.11
N GLY A 21 -9.88 13.39 10.27
CA GLY A 21 -10.58 13.25 11.54
C GLY A 21 -10.44 11.89 12.22
N CYS A 22 -9.67 10.95 11.67
CA CYS A 22 -9.34 9.71 12.38
C CYS A 22 -8.33 9.99 13.49
N THR A 23 -8.63 9.53 14.72
CA THR A 23 -7.77 9.67 15.91
C THR A 23 -7.21 8.34 16.39
N PHE A 24 -6.86 7.45 15.45
CA PHE A 24 -6.40 6.10 15.76
C PHE A 24 -4.87 6.03 15.88
N TYR A 25 -4.34 5.25 16.81
CA TYR A 25 -2.90 5.27 17.15
C TYR A 25 -1.96 5.00 15.97
N THR A 26 -2.38 4.16 15.01
CA THR A 26 -1.53 3.87 13.83
C THR A 26 -1.40 5.09 12.91
N ARG A 27 -2.40 5.99 12.90
CA ARG A 27 -2.31 7.27 12.18
C ARG A 27 -1.25 8.15 12.81
N GLU A 28 -1.27 8.29 14.14
CA GLU A 28 -0.23 9.05 14.84
C GLU A 28 1.16 8.44 14.61
N GLN A 29 1.27 7.11 14.60
CA GLN A 29 2.53 6.43 14.27
C GLN A 29 2.98 6.76 12.84
N PHE A 30 2.07 6.71 11.86
CA PHE A 30 2.37 7.12 10.49
C PHE A 30 2.87 8.56 10.42
N GLU A 31 2.18 9.49 11.07
CA GLU A 31 2.56 10.91 11.08
C GLU A 31 3.95 11.12 11.71
N ARG A 32 4.23 10.46 12.84
CA ARG A 32 5.56 10.50 13.49
C ARG A 32 6.65 9.94 12.58
N VAL A 33 6.45 8.76 12.00
CA VAL A 33 7.43 8.15 11.09
C VAL A 33 7.63 9.00 9.83
N ALA A 34 6.55 9.45 9.20
CA ALA A 34 6.60 10.30 8.02
C ALA A 34 7.29 11.64 8.30
N SER A 35 7.20 12.17 9.52
CA SER A 35 7.93 13.39 9.93
C SER A 35 9.44 13.15 10.13
N SER A 36 9.85 11.91 10.40
CA SER A 36 11.25 11.54 10.65
C SER A 36 12.07 11.24 9.40
N VAL A 37 11.41 10.96 8.26
CA VAL A 37 12.09 10.82 6.95
C VAL A 37 12.91 12.08 6.67
N PRO A 38 14.09 12.08 6.03
CA PRO A 38 14.73 13.33 5.62
C PRO A 38 14.02 13.99 4.42
N ASP A 39 14.02 15.32 4.34
CA ASP A 39 13.46 16.04 3.18
C ASP A 39 14.14 15.60 1.88
N ALA A 40 13.40 15.64 0.77
CA ALA A 40 13.84 15.25 -0.57
C ALA A 40 14.32 13.79 -0.73
N SER A 41 14.07 12.92 0.26
CA SER A 41 14.37 11.48 0.16
C SER A 41 13.48 10.77 -0.86
N ASP A 42 14.00 9.67 -1.39
CA ASP A 42 13.20 8.65 -2.07
C ASP A 42 12.59 7.71 -1.01
N VAL A 43 11.29 7.46 -1.11
CA VAL A 43 10.52 6.67 -0.13
C VAL A 43 9.77 5.58 -0.86
N LEU A 44 9.98 4.32 -0.50
CA LEU A 44 9.14 3.21 -0.92
C LEU A 44 8.04 3.02 0.13
N ALA A 45 6.77 3.22 -0.25
CA ALA A 45 5.61 3.12 0.62
C ALA A 45 4.83 1.84 0.31
N LEU A 46 4.75 0.93 1.29
CA LEU A 46 4.07 -0.36 1.20
C LEU A 46 2.96 -0.43 2.23
N PHE A 47 1.74 -0.04 1.83
CA PHE A 47 0.56 -0.06 2.70
C PHE A 47 -0.65 -0.57 1.92
N GLY A 48 -1.58 -1.25 2.59
CA GLY A 48 -2.82 -1.76 1.96
C GLY A 48 -3.07 -3.25 2.17
N GLU A 49 -2.09 -4.02 2.66
CA GLU A 49 -2.26 -5.46 2.91
C GLU A 49 -3.42 -5.73 3.86
N ILE A 50 -3.46 -5.04 5.01
CA ILE A 50 -4.52 -5.22 6.00
C ILE A 50 -5.87 -4.71 5.47
N ASP A 51 -5.87 -3.64 4.65
CA ASP A 51 -7.09 -3.17 3.97
C ASP A 51 -7.67 -4.30 3.09
N CYS A 52 -6.83 -5.01 2.34
CA CYS A 52 -7.22 -6.14 1.49
C CYS A 52 -7.65 -7.37 2.31
N ARG A 53 -6.90 -7.72 3.35
CA ARG A 53 -7.13 -8.95 4.13
C ARG A 53 -8.44 -8.91 4.92
N GLU A 54 -8.74 -7.78 5.56
CA GLU A 54 -9.86 -7.70 6.50
C GLU A 54 -10.74 -6.45 6.34
N GLY A 55 -10.23 -5.36 5.77
CA GLY A 55 -10.94 -4.08 5.72
C GLY A 55 -12.05 -4.02 4.68
N LEU A 56 -11.71 -4.23 3.41
CA LEU A 56 -12.61 -4.06 2.26
C LEU A 56 -13.81 -5.00 2.32
N GLY A 57 -13.55 -6.30 2.46
CA GLY A 57 -14.61 -7.30 2.56
C GLY A 57 -15.54 -7.06 3.75
N ALA A 58 -15.01 -6.66 4.91
CA ALA A 58 -15.84 -6.37 6.09
C ALA A 58 -16.71 -5.13 5.90
N ALA A 59 -16.21 -4.09 5.22
CA ALA A 59 -16.98 -2.89 4.96
C ALA A 59 -18.17 -3.17 4.02
N VAL A 60 -17.97 -4.00 2.99
CA VAL A 60 -19.05 -4.44 2.09
C VAL A 60 -20.07 -5.30 2.83
N LYS A 61 -19.62 -6.28 3.62
CA LYS A 61 -20.52 -7.14 4.43
C LYS A 61 -21.40 -6.35 5.41
N ARG A 62 -20.92 -5.19 5.88
CA ARG A 62 -21.66 -4.29 6.78
C ARG A 62 -22.55 -3.29 6.04
N GLY A 63 -22.62 -3.36 4.72
CA GLY A 63 -23.40 -2.43 3.90
C GLY A 63 -22.85 -1.00 3.86
N ILE A 64 -21.57 -0.79 4.19
CA ILE A 64 -20.93 0.54 4.15
C ILE A 64 -20.65 0.94 2.69
N TYR A 65 -20.26 -0.03 1.87
CA TYR A 65 -20.00 0.14 0.44
C TYR A 65 -20.70 -0.98 -0.35
N GLU A 66 -21.08 -0.69 -1.58
CA GLU A 66 -21.75 -1.64 -2.49
C GLU A 66 -20.84 -2.76 -2.99
N SER A 67 -19.52 -2.50 -3.07
CA SER A 67 -18.55 -3.45 -3.61
C SER A 67 -17.14 -3.21 -3.06
N VAL A 68 -16.27 -4.22 -3.21
CA VAL A 68 -14.84 -4.13 -2.88
C VAL A 68 -14.16 -3.05 -3.71
N GLU A 69 -14.54 -2.90 -4.98
CA GLU A 69 -14.01 -1.85 -5.85
C GLU A 69 -14.35 -0.45 -5.32
N LYS A 70 -15.61 -0.19 -4.92
CA LYS A 70 -15.99 1.10 -4.33
C LYS A 70 -15.29 1.40 -3.01
N ALA A 71 -15.16 0.39 -2.16
CA ALA A 71 -14.39 0.55 -0.93
C ALA A 71 -12.91 0.87 -1.25
N SER A 72 -12.33 0.21 -2.26
CA SER A 72 -10.95 0.45 -2.70
C SER A 72 -10.77 1.85 -3.28
N GLU A 73 -11.74 2.35 -4.06
CA GLU A 73 -11.71 3.70 -4.63
C GLU A 73 -11.56 4.75 -3.53
N GLU A 74 -12.34 4.65 -2.45
CA GLU A 74 -12.24 5.63 -1.37
C GLU A 74 -10.97 5.50 -0.54
N VAL A 75 -10.53 4.28 -0.26
CA VAL A 75 -9.29 4.05 0.51
C VAL A 75 -8.06 4.56 -0.23
N THR A 76 -7.93 4.20 -1.50
CA THR A 76 -6.78 4.61 -2.33
C THR A 76 -6.79 6.12 -2.58
N LYS A 77 -7.96 6.76 -2.66
CA LYS A 77 -8.10 8.22 -2.71
C LYS A 77 -7.65 8.90 -1.41
N ILE A 78 -7.99 8.33 -0.26
CA ILE A 78 -7.46 8.80 1.04
C ILE A 78 -5.93 8.70 1.04
N TYR A 79 -5.40 7.54 0.66
CA TYR A 79 -3.97 7.27 0.71
C TYR A 79 -3.15 8.16 -0.24
N THR A 80 -3.55 8.25 -1.51
CA THR A 80 -2.84 9.06 -2.51
C THR A 80 -2.90 10.56 -2.20
N ARG A 81 -3.99 11.05 -1.59
CA ARG A 81 -4.05 12.43 -1.08
C ARG A 81 -2.97 12.68 -0.02
N GLU A 82 -2.90 11.82 0.99
CA GLU A 82 -2.00 12.01 2.14
C GLU A 82 -0.53 11.88 1.70
N LEU A 83 -0.21 10.90 0.86
CA LEU A 83 1.12 10.79 0.25
C LEU A 83 1.43 12.00 -0.64
N GLY A 84 0.47 12.46 -1.44
CA GLY A 84 0.62 13.67 -2.26
C GLY A 84 0.98 14.90 -1.42
N THR A 85 0.32 15.09 -0.27
CA THR A 85 0.67 16.16 0.69
C THR A 85 2.11 16.03 1.17
N LEU A 86 2.58 14.82 1.50
CA LEU A 86 3.98 14.59 1.90
C LEU A 86 4.97 14.90 0.77
N THR A 87 4.67 14.52 -0.48
CA THR A 87 5.55 14.85 -1.61
C THR A 87 5.76 16.36 -1.76
N MET A 88 4.71 17.16 -1.50
CA MET A 88 4.75 18.61 -1.63
C MET A 88 5.42 19.28 -0.43
N ALA A 89 5.00 18.92 0.79
CA ALA A 89 5.48 19.53 2.02
C ALA A 89 6.99 19.27 2.25
N ARG A 90 7.47 18.10 1.81
CA ARG A 90 8.80 17.60 2.16
C ARG A 90 9.68 17.28 0.95
N LYS A 91 9.20 17.57 -0.27
CA LYS A 91 9.87 17.29 -1.55
C LYS A 91 10.20 15.81 -1.79
N LEU A 92 9.57 14.90 -1.05
CA LEU A 92 9.81 13.46 -1.18
C LEU A 92 9.45 12.96 -2.57
N ARG A 93 10.23 12.00 -3.07
CA ARG A 93 9.80 11.13 -4.17
C ARG A 93 9.24 9.86 -3.56
N ILE A 94 7.94 9.65 -3.69
CA ILE A 94 7.27 8.49 -3.10
C ILE A 94 6.96 7.48 -4.20
N LEU A 95 7.55 6.30 -4.07
CA LEU A 95 7.29 5.10 -4.84
C LEU A 95 6.27 4.27 -4.07
N VAL A 96 5.05 4.12 -4.58
CA VAL A 96 3.99 3.31 -3.99
C VAL A 96 4.15 1.89 -4.52
N HIS A 97 4.51 0.97 -3.63
CA HIS A 97 4.48 -0.45 -3.94
C HIS A 97 3.02 -0.93 -3.92
N ASP A 98 2.63 -1.73 -4.90
CA ASP A 98 1.32 -2.38 -4.90
C ASP A 98 1.23 -3.45 -3.80
N VAL A 99 0.02 -3.90 -3.45
CA VAL A 99 -0.12 -4.89 -2.37
C VAL A 99 0.34 -6.26 -2.89
N ALA A 100 1.22 -6.93 -2.13
CA ALA A 100 1.66 -8.26 -2.46
C ALA A 100 0.53 -9.30 -2.28
N PRO A 101 0.27 -10.19 -3.26
CA PRO A 101 -0.78 -11.20 -3.21
C PRO A 101 -0.36 -12.46 -2.42
N VAL A 102 0.18 -12.28 -1.21
CA VAL A 102 0.77 -13.37 -0.39
C VAL A 102 -0.26 -14.43 -0.03
N LEU A 103 -1.39 -14.00 0.54
CA LEU A 103 -2.44 -14.89 1.03
C LEU A 103 -3.39 -15.29 -0.09
N ALA A 104 -3.46 -16.59 -0.40
CA ALA A 104 -4.35 -17.14 -1.43
C ALA A 104 -5.81 -16.66 -1.28
N PRO A 105 -6.44 -16.65 -0.08
CA PRO A 105 -7.82 -16.18 0.08
C PRO A 105 -8.04 -14.70 -0.23
N CYS A 106 -6.98 -13.90 -0.29
CA CYS A 106 -7.05 -12.46 -0.49
C CYS A 106 -6.66 -12.02 -1.92
N ARG A 107 -6.15 -12.92 -2.77
CA ARG A 107 -5.56 -12.55 -4.08
C ARG A 107 -6.53 -11.79 -4.99
N GLU A 108 -7.80 -12.17 -5.03
CA GLU A 108 -8.81 -11.47 -5.84
C GLU A 108 -9.06 -10.04 -5.34
N THR A 109 -9.14 -9.88 -4.01
CA THR A 109 -9.29 -8.56 -3.38
C THR A 109 -8.03 -7.71 -3.63
N VAL A 110 -6.84 -8.30 -3.51
CA VAL A 110 -5.56 -7.65 -3.81
C VAL A 110 -5.48 -7.22 -5.27
N ALA A 111 -5.86 -8.08 -6.22
CA ALA A 111 -5.86 -7.75 -7.64
C ALA A 111 -6.80 -6.57 -7.94
N THR A 112 -8.01 -6.60 -7.39
CA THR A 112 -8.99 -5.50 -7.50
C THR A 112 -8.41 -4.21 -6.91
N PHE A 113 -7.85 -4.29 -5.69
CA PHE A 113 -7.29 -3.15 -4.99
C PHE A 113 -6.10 -2.54 -5.74
N ASN A 114 -5.17 -3.35 -6.25
CA ASN A 114 -4.00 -2.90 -6.99
C ASN A 114 -4.39 -2.22 -8.31
N ALA A 115 -5.39 -2.74 -9.01
CA ALA A 115 -5.93 -2.09 -10.20
C ALA A 115 -6.50 -0.70 -9.88
N VAL A 116 -7.23 -0.57 -8.77
CA VAL A 116 -7.77 0.71 -8.30
C VAL A 116 -6.65 1.66 -7.83
N LEU A 117 -5.67 1.16 -7.08
CA LEU A 117 -4.52 1.92 -6.61
C LEU A 117 -3.71 2.48 -7.78
N ALA A 118 -3.49 1.69 -8.83
CA ALA A 118 -2.79 2.13 -10.02
C ALA A 118 -3.51 3.32 -10.70
N ARG A 119 -4.84 3.23 -10.84
CA ARG A 119 -5.66 4.34 -11.36
C ARG A 119 -5.58 5.57 -10.45
N ALA A 120 -5.64 5.37 -9.13
CA ALA A 120 -5.59 6.46 -8.15
C ALA A 120 -4.23 7.19 -8.17
N VAL A 121 -3.12 6.45 -8.26
CA VAL A 121 -1.78 7.04 -8.37
C VAL A 121 -1.62 7.78 -9.70
N ALA A 122 -2.07 7.20 -10.81
CA ALA A 122 -2.02 7.85 -12.13
C ALA A 122 -2.87 9.13 -12.20
N ALA A 123 -4.02 9.15 -11.51
CA ALA A 123 -4.89 10.33 -11.43
C ALA A 123 -4.42 11.38 -10.41
N ALA A 124 -3.46 11.04 -9.53
CA ALA A 124 -2.97 11.94 -8.52
C ALA A 124 -2.19 13.10 -9.17
N ARG A 125 -2.53 14.34 -8.79
CA ARG A 125 -1.80 15.54 -9.23
C ARG A 125 -0.51 15.74 -8.42
N ALA A 126 0.31 14.69 -8.31
CA ALA A 126 1.54 14.64 -7.54
C ALA A 126 2.66 14.00 -8.38
N PRO A 127 3.47 14.80 -9.11
CA PRO A 127 4.45 14.26 -10.08
C PRO A 127 5.57 13.43 -9.45
N ARG A 128 5.75 13.55 -8.14
CA ARG A 128 6.72 12.80 -7.33
C ARG A 128 6.13 11.54 -6.70
N LEU A 129 4.86 11.24 -6.97
CA LEU A 129 4.17 10.02 -6.53
C LEU A 129 4.09 9.06 -7.73
N GLN A 130 4.71 7.88 -7.62
CA GLN A 130 4.81 6.91 -8.71
C GLN A 130 4.44 5.53 -8.21
N LEU A 131 3.78 4.72 -9.04
CA LEU A 131 3.50 3.33 -8.72
C LEU A 131 4.70 2.45 -9.10
N VAL A 132 5.03 1.49 -8.25
CA VAL A 132 5.91 0.36 -8.51
C VAL A 132 5.03 -0.90 -8.46
N ALA A 133 4.57 -1.34 -9.62
CA ALA A 133 3.70 -2.49 -9.77
C ALA A 133 4.54 -3.77 -9.92
N VAL A 134 4.66 -4.54 -8.84
CA VAL A 134 5.45 -5.78 -8.80
C VAL A 134 4.65 -6.97 -8.30
N GLY A 135 3.48 -6.76 -7.68
CA GLY A 135 2.66 -7.81 -7.10
C GLY A 135 2.23 -8.88 -8.11
N GLY A 136 1.99 -8.50 -9.36
CA GLY A 136 1.66 -9.46 -10.43
C GLY A 136 2.82 -10.40 -10.78
N ALA A 137 4.07 -9.95 -10.65
CA ALA A 137 5.26 -10.75 -10.91
C ALA A 137 5.62 -11.70 -9.74
N MET A 138 4.91 -11.60 -8.61
CA MET A 138 5.12 -12.48 -7.45
C MET A 138 4.32 -13.78 -7.53
N LEU A 139 3.46 -13.90 -8.55
CA LEU A 139 2.64 -15.09 -8.78
C LEU A 139 3.17 -15.86 -9.97
N ASP A 140 3.16 -17.19 -9.86
CA ASP A 140 3.35 -18.07 -10.99
C ASP A 140 2.22 -17.87 -12.01
N SER A 141 2.60 -17.69 -13.28
CA SER A 141 1.66 -17.30 -14.33
C SER A 141 0.66 -18.40 -14.71
N GLU A 142 0.97 -19.67 -14.42
CA GLU A 142 0.12 -20.81 -14.77
C GLU A 142 -0.84 -21.16 -13.63
N SER A 143 -0.30 -21.31 -12.43
CA SER A 143 -1.03 -21.73 -11.24
C SER A 143 -1.69 -20.57 -10.49
N GLY A 144 -1.19 -19.34 -10.65
CA GLY A 144 -1.62 -18.18 -9.85
C GLY A 144 -1.18 -18.28 -8.38
N GLU A 145 -0.29 -19.22 -8.05
CA GLU A 145 0.28 -19.40 -6.73
C GLU A 145 1.44 -18.45 -6.47
N LEU A 146 1.70 -18.14 -5.20
CA LEU A 146 2.88 -17.37 -4.82
C LEU A 146 4.14 -18.16 -5.20
N LEU A 147 5.10 -17.47 -5.84
CA LEU A 147 6.39 -18.06 -6.18
C LEU A 147 7.06 -18.68 -4.95
N GLN A 148 7.62 -19.87 -5.10
CA GLN A 148 8.09 -20.69 -3.97
C GLN A 148 9.22 -19.98 -3.19
N GLU A 149 10.12 -19.32 -3.90
CA GLU A 149 11.23 -18.53 -3.35
C GLU A 149 10.77 -17.32 -2.54
N LEU A 150 9.54 -16.85 -2.75
CA LEU A 150 8.94 -15.73 -2.01
C LEU A 150 8.20 -16.20 -0.76
N ASN A 151 8.02 -17.51 -0.56
CA ASN A 151 7.35 -18.05 0.60
C ASN A 151 8.27 -17.99 1.83
N PHE A 152 7.81 -17.34 2.90
CA PHE A 152 8.56 -17.22 4.16
C PHE A 152 7.85 -17.90 5.33
N ASP A 153 6.66 -17.42 5.70
CA ASP A 153 5.92 -17.94 6.87
C ASP A 153 4.40 -18.07 6.61
N GLN A 154 4.01 -18.18 5.33
CA GLN A 154 2.62 -18.20 4.86
C GLN A 154 1.83 -16.89 5.07
N THR A 155 2.43 -15.84 5.64
CA THR A 155 1.77 -14.53 5.84
C THR A 155 2.60 -13.38 5.27
N HIS A 156 3.92 -13.50 5.30
CA HIS A 156 4.88 -12.51 4.85
C HIS A 156 5.73 -13.05 3.69
N LEU A 157 6.27 -12.13 2.89
CA LEU A 157 7.19 -12.43 1.80
C LEU A 157 8.62 -12.63 2.30
N HIS A 158 9.35 -13.54 1.67
CA HIS A 158 10.80 -13.57 1.75
C HIS A 158 11.37 -12.29 1.08
N PRO A 159 12.38 -11.61 1.65
CA PRO A 159 12.88 -10.35 1.12
C PRO A 159 13.77 -10.49 -0.13
N CYS A 160 13.92 -11.67 -0.73
CA CYS A 160 14.81 -11.88 -1.88
C CYS A 160 14.41 -11.09 -3.14
N TYR A 161 13.18 -10.55 -3.20
CA TYR A 161 12.72 -9.73 -4.31
C TYR A 161 13.22 -8.27 -4.27
N VAL A 162 13.97 -7.88 -3.23
CA VAL A 162 14.58 -6.54 -3.11
C VAL A 162 16.09 -6.52 -3.33
N GLU A 163 16.69 -7.67 -3.69
CA GLU A 163 18.12 -7.83 -3.98
C GLU A 163 18.53 -7.40 -5.39
#